data_AF-A0A8K0RGZ9-F1
#
_entry.id   AF-A0A8K0RGZ9-F1
#
_cell.length_a   1.000
_cell.length_b   1.000
_cell.length_c   1.000
_cell.angle_alpha   90.00
_cell.angle_beta   90.00
_cell.angle_gamma   90.00
#
_symmetry.space_group_name_H-M   'P 1'
#
loop_
_entity.id
_entity.type
_entity.pdbx_description
1 polymer ?
#
loop_
_entity_poly.entity_id
_entity_poly.type
_entity_poly.pdbx_seq_one_letter_code
_entity_poly.pdbx_strand_id
1 'polypeptide(L)'
;MKLFLPLFSLPCLTAAAQDPCGADKLTLNLSSIELSSYYTYVSPSAAGPKLGIISFDLSNSQVNYTTHCRTAQSVSPFGNFYGFMWWNCTAPGAVWPDAETRFSFETAGSVVVLNTTWSCGGDVVYTTSAPGRVDNWGCMSWTWQNPDWQPGEIWSNTTTWCGVGEVVLVR
;
A
#
# COMPACT_ATOMS: atom_id res chain seq x y z
N MET A 1 60.73 -46.31 -2.48
CA MET A 1 60.39 -45.08 -3.22
C MET A 1 58.95 -44.74 -2.88
N LYS A 2 58.71 -43.78 -1.96
CA LYS A 2 57.36 -43.36 -1.55
C LYS A 2 56.94 -42.19 -2.43
N LEU A 3 55.90 -42.39 -3.25
CA LEU A 3 55.27 -41.33 -4.03
C LEU A 3 54.46 -40.42 -3.09
N PHE A 4 54.83 -39.15 -3.01
CA PHE A 4 54.03 -38.10 -2.38
C PHE A 4 53.21 -37.41 -3.49
N LEU A 5 51.88 -37.53 -3.42
CA LEU A 5 50.96 -36.75 -4.25
C LEU A 5 50.59 -35.45 -3.51
N PRO A 6 50.68 -34.27 -4.15
CA PRO A 6 50.24 -33.03 -3.55
C PRO A 6 48.71 -32.92 -3.64
N LEU A 7 48.07 -32.70 -2.49
CA LEU A 7 46.67 -32.31 -2.41
C LEU A 7 46.54 -30.86 -2.90
N PHE A 8 45.98 -30.67 -4.09
CA PHE A 8 45.51 -29.36 -4.55
C PHE A 8 44.22 -29.02 -3.80
N SER A 9 44.28 -28.05 -2.89
CA SER A 9 43.10 -27.45 -2.28
C SER A 9 42.41 -26.55 -3.32
N LEU A 10 41.21 -26.95 -3.77
CA LEU A 10 40.34 -26.08 -4.54
C LEU A 10 39.95 -24.87 -3.68
N PRO A 11 40.14 -23.63 -4.17
CA PRO A 11 39.58 -22.48 -3.50
C PRO A 11 38.06 -22.60 -3.54
N CYS A 12 37.46 -22.70 -2.36
CA CYS A 12 36.02 -22.53 -2.18
C CYS A 12 35.70 -21.10 -2.62
N LEU A 13 35.08 -20.95 -3.80
CA LEU A 13 34.48 -19.69 -4.23
C LEU A 13 33.35 -19.39 -3.25
N THR A 14 33.64 -18.58 -2.24
CA THR A 14 32.62 -17.91 -1.45
C THR A 14 31.82 -17.07 -2.42
N ALA A 15 30.59 -17.51 -2.72
CA ALA A 15 29.60 -16.66 -3.35
C ALA A 15 29.53 -15.37 -2.52
N ALA A 16 29.93 -14.25 -3.11
CA ALA A 16 29.70 -12.95 -2.51
C ALA A 16 28.19 -12.85 -2.25
N ALA A 17 27.80 -12.63 -1.00
CA ALA A 17 26.43 -12.27 -0.68
C ALA A 17 26.08 -11.07 -1.57
N GLN A 18 25.12 -11.23 -2.47
CA GLN A 18 24.61 -10.12 -3.25
C GLN A 18 24.12 -9.07 -2.25
N ASP A 19 24.57 -7.82 -2.41
CA ASP A 19 24.02 -6.70 -1.64
C ASP A 19 22.48 -6.74 -1.80
N PRO A 20 21.71 -6.72 -0.69
CA PRO A 20 20.24 -6.79 -0.71
C PRO A 20 19.54 -5.70 -1.53
N CYS A 21 20.27 -4.67 -1.97
CA CYS A 21 19.78 -3.56 -2.77
C CYS A 21 20.47 -3.50 -4.12
N GLY A 22 19.69 -3.38 -5.20
CA GLY A 22 20.20 -3.63 -6.55
C GLY A 22 19.70 -2.68 -7.64
N ALA A 23 18.97 -1.62 -7.30
CA ALA A 23 18.51 -0.64 -8.30
C ALA A 23 19.31 0.66 -8.24
N ASP A 24 19.74 1.16 -9.39
CA ASP A 24 20.47 2.44 -9.52
C ASP A 24 19.62 3.66 -9.07
N LYS A 25 18.29 3.51 -9.08
CA LYS A 25 17.33 4.53 -8.68
C LYS A 25 16.21 3.93 -7.83
N LEU A 26 15.75 4.71 -6.86
CA LEU A 26 14.60 4.35 -6.04
C LEU A 26 13.32 4.55 -6.86
N THR A 27 12.58 3.46 -7.03
CA THR A 27 11.25 3.45 -7.63
C THR A 27 10.31 2.75 -6.66
N LEU A 28 9.23 3.43 -6.29
CA LEU A 28 8.15 2.87 -5.49
C LEU A 28 6.95 2.66 -6.40
N ASN A 29 6.45 1.44 -6.46
CA ASN A 29 5.35 1.08 -7.35
C ASN A 29 4.15 0.59 -6.54
N LEU A 30 3.00 1.23 -6.74
CA LEU A 30 1.74 0.83 -6.14
C LEU A 30 0.95 0.06 -7.19
N SER A 31 0.54 -1.16 -6.87
CA SER A 31 -0.25 -2.03 -7.75
C SER A 31 -1.46 -2.58 -7.01
N SER A 32 -2.38 -3.22 -7.73
CA SER A 32 -3.59 -3.80 -7.14
C SER A 32 -4.38 -2.78 -6.30
N ILE A 33 -4.44 -1.52 -6.76
CA ILE A 33 -5.04 -0.43 -5.99
C ILE A 33 -6.56 -0.59 -6.04
N GLU A 34 -7.17 -0.84 -4.90
CA GLU A 34 -8.60 -0.99 -4.73
C GLU A 34 -9.11 0.01 -3.68
N LEU A 35 -10.11 0.81 -4.04
CA LEU A 35 -10.85 1.66 -3.12
C LEU A 35 -12.32 1.22 -3.15
N SER A 36 -12.87 0.93 -1.98
CA SER A 36 -14.29 0.62 -1.81
C SER A 36 -14.86 1.45 -0.67
N SER A 37 -15.94 2.17 -0.94
CA SER A 37 -16.65 2.93 0.08
C SER A 37 -18.15 2.85 -0.10
N TYR A 38 -18.88 2.92 1.01
CA TYR A 38 -20.31 3.12 0.98
C TYR A 38 -20.73 4.06 2.11
N TYR A 39 -21.82 4.77 1.88
CA TYR A 39 -22.55 5.46 2.93
C TYR A 39 -24.05 5.29 2.71
N THR A 40 -24.79 5.29 3.81
CA THR A 40 -26.25 5.19 3.78
C THR A 40 -26.87 6.37 4.49
N TYR A 41 -28.09 6.68 4.10
CA TYR A 41 -29.00 7.52 4.85
C TYR A 41 -30.17 6.66 5.29
N VAL A 42 -30.47 6.67 6.59
CA VAL A 42 -31.66 6.00 7.14
C VAL A 42 -32.90 6.90 7.06
N SER A 43 -32.71 8.20 6.80
CA SER A 43 -33.76 9.15 6.42
C SER A 43 -33.10 10.30 5.63
N PRO A 44 -33.88 11.19 4.97
CA PRO A 44 -33.31 12.35 4.25
C PRO A 44 -32.37 13.24 5.09
N SER A 45 -32.51 13.23 6.42
CA SER A 45 -31.74 14.06 7.34
C SER A 45 -30.88 13.26 8.33
N ALA A 46 -30.83 11.93 8.23
CA ALA A 46 -30.09 11.08 9.17
C ALA A 46 -29.14 10.11 8.45
N ALA A 47 -27.84 10.25 8.76
CA ALA A 47 -26.81 9.34 8.26
C ALA A 47 -26.94 7.96 8.93
N GLY A 48 -26.71 6.91 8.14
CA GLY A 48 -26.67 5.53 8.58
C GLY A 48 -25.24 4.95 8.62
N PRO A 49 -25.13 3.61 8.55
CA PRO A 49 -23.85 2.92 8.36
C PRO A 49 -23.05 3.44 7.16
N LYS A 50 -21.74 3.42 7.32
CA LYS A 50 -20.77 3.94 6.37
C LYS A 50 -19.43 3.25 6.55
N LEU A 51 -18.69 3.13 5.47
CA LEU A 51 -17.39 2.47 5.44
C LEU A 51 -16.58 3.01 4.25
N GLY A 52 -15.28 3.08 4.43
CA GLY A 52 -14.32 3.22 3.34
C GLY A 52 -13.12 2.35 3.65
N ILE A 53 -12.62 1.64 2.63
CA ILE A 53 -11.39 0.86 2.68
C ILE A 53 -10.60 1.16 1.40
N ILE A 54 -9.31 1.42 1.53
CA ILE A 54 -8.36 1.38 0.42
C ILE A 54 -7.27 0.36 0.73
N SER A 55 -6.89 -0.40 -0.29
CA SER A 55 -5.79 -1.36 -0.27
C SER A 55 -4.95 -1.28 -1.54
N PHE A 56 -3.66 -1.56 -1.42
CA PHE A 56 -2.73 -1.69 -2.55
C PHE A 56 -1.47 -2.43 -2.13
N ASP A 57 -0.71 -2.85 -3.15
CA ASP A 57 0.56 -3.55 -3.01
C ASP A 57 1.70 -2.60 -3.36
N LEU A 58 2.67 -2.45 -2.46
CA LEU A 58 3.83 -1.60 -2.65
C LEU A 58 5.07 -2.46 -2.96
N SER A 59 5.64 -2.23 -4.14
CA SER A 59 6.97 -2.71 -4.50
C SER A 59 7.98 -1.57 -4.39
N ASN A 60 9.17 -1.87 -3.84
CA ASN A 60 10.28 -0.93 -3.75
C ASN A 60 11.46 -1.52 -4.51
N SER A 61 12.00 -0.82 -5.51
CA SER A 61 13.10 -1.31 -6.36
C SER A 61 14.39 -1.65 -5.60
N GLN A 62 14.53 -1.19 -4.37
CA GLN A 62 15.68 -1.47 -3.51
C GLN A 62 15.55 -2.78 -2.74
N VAL A 63 14.37 -3.40 -2.65
CA VAL A 63 14.16 -4.63 -1.86
C VAL A 63 13.34 -5.65 -2.65
N ASN A 64 13.54 -6.93 -2.36
CA ASN A 64 12.91 -8.03 -3.11
C ASN A 64 11.58 -8.52 -2.50
N TYR A 65 10.87 -7.66 -1.77
CA TYR A 65 9.59 -7.99 -1.16
C TYR A 65 8.51 -6.97 -1.50
N THR A 66 7.25 -7.42 -1.44
CA THR A 66 6.06 -6.59 -1.66
C THR A 66 5.36 -6.35 -0.34
N THR A 67 5.09 -5.09 -0.03
CA THR A 67 4.41 -4.66 1.20
C THR A 67 2.93 -4.44 0.93
N HIS A 68 2.05 -5.09 1.69
CA HIS A 68 0.60 -4.89 1.58
C HIS A 68 0.14 -3.70 2.44
N CYS A 69 -0.42 -2.68 1.81
CA CYS A 69 -0.93 -1.50 2.49
C CYS A 69 -2.46 -1.53 2.49
N ARG A 70 -3.07 -1.38 3.66
CA ARG A 70 -4.53 -1.33 3.78
C ARG A 70 -4.95 -0.41 4.92
N THR A 71 -5.98 0.40 4.70
CA THR A 71 -6.52 1.23 5.77
C THR A 71 -7.33 0.42 6.75
N ALA A 72 -7.46 0.97 7.95
CA ALA A 72 -8.65 0.69 8.76
C ALA A 72 -9.91 1.27 8.08
N GLN A 73 -11.05 1.08 8.70
CA GLN A 73 -12.31 1.68 8.23
C GLN A 73 -12.22 3.21 8.27
N SER A 74 -12.68 3.90 7.21
CA SER A 74 -12.81 5.35 7.22
C SER A 74 -13.70 5.83 8.38
N VAL A 75 -13.28 6.90 9.05
CA VAL A 75 -14.03 7.58 10.11
C VAL A 75 -14.91 8.73 9.58
N SER A 76 -14.85 9.03 8.29
CA SER A 76 -15.58 10.15 7.68
C SER A 76 -17.06 9.83 7.47
N PRO A 77 -17.98 10.81 7.63
CA PRO A 77 -19.42 10.64 7.38
C PRO A 77 -19.78 10.12 5.98
N PHE A 78 -18.89 10.30 4.99
CA PHE A 78 -19.12 9.92 3.60
C PHE A 78 -18.16 8.82 3.12
N GLY A 79 -17.45 8.15 4.03
CA GLY A 79 -16.45 7.13 3.66
C GLY A 79 -15.18 7.71 3.01
N ASN A 80 -14.95 9.02 3.13
CA ASN A 80 -13.76 9.70 2.62
C ASN A 80 -12.54 9.49 3.51
N PHE A 81 -11.35 9.67 2.95
CA PHE A 81 -10.08 9.65 3.65
C PHE A 81 -9.44 11.03 3.65
N TYR A 82 -8.71 11.32 4.72
CA TYR A 82 -8.00 12.57 4.94
C TYR A 82 -6.50 12.29 5.02
N GLY A 83 -5.70 13.11 4.32
CA GLY A 83 -4.25 12.89 4.19
C GLY A 83 -3.43 13.01 5.49
N PHE A 84 -4.04 13.45 6.59
CA PHE A 84 -3.39 13.47 7.91
C PHE A 84 -3.48 12.12 8.65
N MET A 85 -4.33 11.19 8.19
CA MET A 85 -4.47 9.86 8.79
C MET A 85 -3.41 8.93 8.19
N TRP A 86 -2.67 8.24 9.05
CA TRP A 86 -1.60 7.32 8.65
C TRP A 86 -1.95 5.89 9.05
N TRP A 87 -1.68 4.96 8.13
CA TRP A 87 -1.88 3.52 8.35
C TRP A 87 -0.60 2.77 8.07
N ASN A 88 -0.31 1.78 8.91
CA ASN A 88 0.83 0.91 8.73
C ASN A 88 0.52 -0.14 7.67
N CYS A 89 1.51 -0.43 6.85
CA CYS A 89 1.48 -1.53 5.91
C CYS A 89 2.11 -2.78 6.53
N THR A 90 1.79 -3.94 5.98
CA THR A 90 2.31 -5.23 6.39
C THR A 90 3.31 -5.72 5.35
N ALA A 91 4.59 -5.75 5.73
CA ALA A 91 5.60 -6.45 4.96
C ALA A 91 5.48 -7.97 5.20
N PRO A 92 5.94 -8.83 4.27
CA PRO A 92 6.07 -10.25 4.53
C PRO A 92 7.03 -10.48 5.70
N GLY A 93 6.95 -11.65 6.33
CA GLY A 93 7.80 -11.99 7.47
C GLY A 93 9.31 -11.91 7.15
N ALA A 94 10.16 -12.01 8.17
CA ALA A 94 11.62 -11.92 8.06
C ALA A 94 12.14 -10.77 7.16
N VAL A 95 11.58 -9.58 7.34
CA VAL A 95 12.24 -8.32 6.93
C VAL A 95 13.15 -7.82 8.06
N TRP A 96 14.00 -6.85 7.73
CA TRP A 96 14.84 -6.18 8.73
C TRP A 96 13.99 -5.59 9.87
N PRO A 97 14.45 -5.66 11.14
CA PRO A 97 13.67 -5.18 12.29
C PRO A 97 13.19 -3.73 12.17
N ASP A 98 13.97 -2.89 11.50
CA ASP A 98 13.70 -1.46 11.31
C ASP A 98 12.95 -1.15 10.00
N ALA A 99 12.59 -2.17 9.21
CA ALA A 99 11.81 -1.97 7.99
C ALA A 99 10.36 -1.66 8.35
N GLU A 100 9.91 -0.46 8.00
CA GLU A 100 8.56 0.01 8.27
C GLU A 100 8.02 0.71 7.03
N THR A 101 6.73 0.54 6.75
CA THR A 101 6.05 1.32 5.74
C THR A 101 4.71 1.76 6.28
N ARG A 102 4.41 3.04 6.10
CA ARG A 102 3.11 3.62 6.40
C ARG A 102 2.67 4.53 5.26
N PHE A 103 1.38 4.72 5.13
CA PHE A 103 0.81 5.56 4.08
C PHE A 103 -0.31 6.43 4.61
N SER A 104 -0.57 7.54 3.92
CA SER A 104 -1.81 8.29 4.02
C SER A 104 -2.48 8.38 2.66
N PHE A 105 -3.80 8.56 2.67
CA PHE A 105 -4.60 8.73 1.47
C PHE A 105 -5.61 9.86 1.68
N GLU A 106 -5.78 10.68 0.66
CA GLU A 106 -6.68 11.82 0.66
C GLU A 106 -7.61 11.75 -0.54
N THR A 107 -8.92 11.65 -0.28
CA THR A 107 -9.91 11.34 -1.32
C THR A 107 -10.14 12.48 -2.30
N ALA A 108 -10.19 13.74 -1.85
CA ALA A 108 -10.57 14.86 -2.70
C ALA A 108 -9.52 15.18 -3.77
N GLY A 109 -8.24 15.04 -3.45
CA GLY A 109 -7.10 15.21 -4.34
C GLY A 109 -6.62 13.92 -4.98
N SER A 110 -7.09 12.75 -4.50
CA SER A 110 -6.62 11.43 -4.93
C SER A 110 -5.11 11.26 -4.73
N VAL A 111 -4.62 11.72 -3.57
CA VAL A 111 -3.20 11.74 -3.23
C VAL A 111 -2.89 10.64 -2.23
N VAL A 112 -1.92 9.79 -2.57
CA VAL A 112 -1.29 8.84 -1.65
C VAL A 112 0.06 9.41 -1.24
N VAL A 113 0.37 9.37 0.06
CA VAL A 113 1.73 9.68 0.55
C VAL A 113 2.29 8.44 1.22
N LEU A 114 3.43 7.98 0.75
CA LEU A 114 4.17 6.87 1.35
C LEU A 114 5.29 7.39 2.22
N ASN A 115 5.49 6.75 3.38
CA ASN A 115 6.68 6.88 4.20
C ASN A 115 7.21 5.47 4.45
N THR A 116 8.35 5.15 3.84
CA THR A 116 8.93 3.80 3.88
C THR A 116 10.38 3.87 4.32
N THR A 117 10.72 2.95 5.20
CA THR A 117 12.04 2.70 5.77
C THR A 117 12.44 1.27 5.44
N TRP A 118 13.65 1.08 4.93
CA TRP A 118 14.21 -0.23 4.61
C TRP A 118 15.71 -0.26 4.87
N SER A 119 16.27 -1.46 4.92
CA SER A 119 17.72 -1.67 4.99
C SER A 119 18.17 -2.58 3.84
N CYS A 120 19.38 -2.30 3.36
CA CYS A 120 20.07 -3.06 2.33
C CYS A 120 21.05 -4.07 2.91
N GLY A 121 20.86 -4.49 4.17
CA GLY A 121 21.91 -5.20 4.90
C GLY A 121 22.97 -4.27 5.48
N GLY A 122 23.62 -4.74 6.55
CA GLY A 122 24.53 -3.92 7.35
C GLY A 122 23.80 -2.92 8.26
N ASP A 123 24.50 -1.87 8.69
CA ASP A 123 24.01 -0.89 9.67
C ASP A 123 23.29 0.32 9.04
N VAL A 124 23.06 0.31 7.73
CA VAL A 124 22.47 1.44 7.00
C VAL A 124 20.96 1.28 6.88
N VAL A 125 20.24 2.31 7.31
CA VAL A 125 18.79 2.44 7.22
C VAL A 125 18.45 3.59 6.27
N TYR A 126 17.59 3.31 5.29
CA TYR A 126 17.11 4.28 4.30
C TYR A 126 15.68 4.66 4.61
N THR A 127 15.34 5.95 4.50
CA THR A 127 13.97 6.45 4.69
C THR A 127 13.61 7.41 3.57
N THR A 128 12.40 7.28 3.04
CA THR A 128 11.87 8.15 1.98
C THR A 128 10.42 8.54 2.25
N SER A 129 10.04 9.70 1.75
CA SER A 129 8.65 10.14 1.66
C SER A 129 8.32 10.49 0.22
N ALA A 130 7.30 9.85 -0.34
CA ALA A 130 6.92 9.99 -1.74
C ALA A 130 5.43 10.31 -1.84
N PRO A 131 5.05 11.54 -2.22
CA PRO A 131 3.70 11.84 -2.62
C PRO A 131 3.45 11.33 -4.05
N GLY A 132 2.28 10.77 -4.26
CA GLY A 132 1.80 10.31 -5.54
C GLY A 132 0.37 10.75 -5.76
N ARG A 133 0.09 11.36 -6.90
CA ARG A 133 -1.29 11.51 -7.34
C ARG A 133 -1.64 10.31 -8.19
N VAL A 134 -2.71 9.64 -7.82
CA VAL A 134 -3.25 8.55 -8.63
C VAL A 134 -4.28 9.20 -9.56
N ASP A 135 -3.89 9.38 -10.81
CA ASP A 135 -4.77 9.93 -11.84
C ASP A 135 -5.62 8.81 -12.43
N ASN A 136 -6.90 9.09 -12.66
CA ASN A 136 -7.84 8.20 -13.35
C ASN A 136 -8.06 6.83 -12.66
N TRP A 137 -8.64 6.86 -11.45
CA TRP A 137 -8.95 5.68 -10.63
C TRP A 137 -9.94 4.65 -11.24
N GLY A 138 -10.48 4.91 -12.43
CA GLY A 138 -11.55 4.08 -13.00
C GLY A 138 -12.78 3.97 -12.08
N CYS A 139 -13.04 4.98 -11.26
CA CYS A 139 -14.08 4.94 -10.23
C CYS A 139 -15.47 4.75 -10.84
N MET A 140 -16.24 3.84 -10.26
CA MET A 140 -17.65 3.63 -10.52
C MET A 140 -18.41 3.91 -9.23
N SER A 141 -19.39 4.80 -9.30
CA SER A 141 -20.28 5.10 -8.17
C SER A 141 -21.72 4.86 -8.60
N TRP A 142 -22.51 4.26 -7.71
CA TRP A 142 -23.94 4.13 -7.91
C TRP A 142 -24.67 4.54 -6.63
N THR A 143 -25.80 5.21 -6.82
CA THR A 143 -26.69 5.63 -5.75
C THR A 143 -28.05 5.00 -5.97
N TRP A 144 -28.53 4.31 -4.94
CA TRP A 144 -29.90 3.84 -4.83
C TRP A 144 -30.65 4.70 -3.81
N GLN A 145 -31.91 5.00 -4.09
CA GLN A 145 -32.78 5.78 -3.21
C GLN A 145 -34.18 5.20 -3.22
N ASN A 146 -34.81 5.13 -2.03
CA ASN A 146 -36.19 4.69 -1.86
C ASN A 146 -37.15 5.89 -1.92
N PRO A 147 -37.92 6.06 -3.01
CA PRO A 147 -38.87 7.18 -3.12
C PRO A 147 -40.07 7.06 -2.15
N ASP A 148 -40.41 5.84 -1.72
CA ASP A 148 -41.60 5.54 -0.90
C ASP A 148 -41.26 5.27 0.58
N TRP A 149 -40.11 5.77 1.02
CA TRP A 149 -39.51 5.48 2.33
C TRP A 149 -40.45 5.64 3.52
N GLN A 150 -40.41 4.65 4.40
CA GLN A 150 -41.08 4.66 5.70
C GLN A 150 -40.08 4.63 6.86
N PRO A 151 -40.47 5.14 8.05
CA PRO A 151 -39.63 5.03 9.24
C PRO A 151 -39.17 3.59 9.51
N GLY A 152 -37.85 3.39 9.60
CA GLY A 152 -37.22 2.08 9.80
C GLY A 152 -36.58 1.50 8.54
N GLU A 153 -36.82 2.08 7.36
CA GLU A 153 -36.19 1.68 6.11
C GLU A 153 -34.91 2.48 5.81
N ILE A 154 -34.12 2.02 4.83
CA ILE A 154 -33.01 2.81 4.30
C ILE A 154 -33.59 3.80 3.27
N TRP A 155 -33.24 5.08 3.42
CA TRP A 155 -33.62 6.14 2.49
C TRP A 155 -32.76 6.11 1.22
N SER A 156 -31.44 6.03 1.38
CA SER A 156 -30.53 5.90 0.23
C SER A 156 -29.23 5.21 0.61
N ASN A 157 -28.57 4.64 -0.39
CA ASN A 157 -27.23 4.11 -0.29
C ASN A 157 -26.43 4.56 -1.51
N THR A 158 -25.22 5.05 -1.26
CA THR A 158 -24.23 5.24 -2.32
C THR A 158 -23.07 4.33 -2.06
N THR A 159 -22.63 3.63 -3.10
CA THR A 159 -21.43 2.81 -3.08
C THR A 159 -20.51 3.27 -4.19
N THR A 160 -19.22 3.32 -3.88
CA THR A 160 -18.14 3.69 -4.80
C THR A 160 -17.10 2.59 -4.78
N TRP A 161 -16.69 2.16 -5.98
CA TRP A 161 -15.59 1.25 -6.18
C TRP A 161 -14.63 1.86 -7.19
N CYS A 162 -13.34 1.80 -6.91
CA CYS A 162 -12.32 2.26 -7.83
C CYS A 162 -11.18 1.25 -7.91
N GLY A 163 -10.57 1.15 -9.10
CA GLY A 163 -9.47 0.23 -9.37
C GLY A 163 -8.54 0.77 -10.43
N VAL A 164 -7.23 0.73 -10.16
CA VAL A 164 -6.18 0.97 -11.17
C VAL A 164 -5.11 -0.11 -11.11
N GLY A 165 -4.45 -0.33 -12.25
CA GLY A 165 -3.41 -1.35 -12.38
C GLY A 165 -2.12 -0.99 -11.65
N GLU A 166 -1.64 0.25 -11.80
CA GLU A 166 -0.27 0.58 -11.40
C GLU A 166 -0.03 2.10 -11.27
N VAL A 167 0.74 2.54 -10.27
CA VAL A 167 1.23 3.92 -10.09
C VAL A 167 2.69 3.90 -9.66
N VAL A 168 3.54 4.56 -10.45
CA VAL A 168 4.98 4.61 -10.22
C VAL A 168 5.40 5.95 -9.64
N LEU A 169 6.05 5.92 -8.47
CA LEU A 169 6.65 7.07 -7.80
C LEU A 169 8.17 6.98 -7.93
N VAL A 170 8.75 7.89 -8.69
CA VAL A 170 10.20 7.96 -8.92
C VAL A 170 10.81 9.05 -8.06
N ARG A 171 11.97 8.80 -7.46
CA ARG A 171 12.74 9.79 -6.70
C ARG A 171 14.18 9.85 -7.17
#